data_AF-A0A0N4T997-F1
#
_entry.id   AF-A0A0N4T997-F1
#
_cell.length_a   1.000
_cell.length_b   1.000
_cell.length_c   1.000
_cell.angle_alpha   90.00
_cell.angle_beta   90.00
_cell.angle_gamma   90.00
#
_symmetry.space_group_name_H-M   'P 1'
#
loop_
_entity.id
_entity.type
_entity.pdbx_description
1 polymer ?
#
loop_
_entity_poly.entity_id
_entity_poly.type
_entity_poly.pdbx_seq_one_letter_code
_entity_poly.pdbx_strand_id
1 'polypeptide(L)'
;MINNIGYPDFINNYTALDKHYEKLNFTSDDSYFDLLRKVLMWSQEKEFLRMKEPFDKREFEVSPAVVNAFYSPEKNALTFPAGILKPPFFSGTYPKMVNYGAIGAVIGHEVTHGFDDQGSQYDKDGNLLNWWNVDSYNGFAKRKECIINQYSSYVVPNTDYKVKNK
;
A
#
# COMPACT_ATOMS: atom_id res chain seq x y z
N MET A 1 -4.24 13.66 -0.03
CA MET A 1 -4.14 12.21 0.18
C MET A 1 -5.45 11.68 0.71
N ILE A 2 -5.94 10.57 0.15
CA ILE A 2 -7.06 9.79 0.69
C ILE A 2 -6.52 8.88 1.81
N ASN A 3 -7.30 8.65 2.86
CA ASN A 3 -6.89 7.84 4.01
C ASN A 3 -7.82 6.62 4.16
N ASN A 4 -7.29 5.44 3.88
CA ASN A 4 -7.96 4.16 4.04
C ASN A 4 -7.46 3.51 5.34
N ILE A 5 -8.30 3.47 6.38
CA ILE A 5 -7.90 3.05 7.73
C ILE A 5 -8.73 1.84 8.18
N GLY A 6 -8.05 0.78 8.60
CA GLY A 6 -8.66 -0.44 9.12
C GLY A 6 -9.11 -1.39 8.01
N TYR A 7 -10.27 -1.12 7.44
CA TYR A 7 -10.92 -2.01 6.46
C TYR A 7 -11.93 -1.24 5.58
N PRO A 8 -12.28 -1.77 4.41
CA PRO A 8 -13.31 -1.15 3.55
C PRO A 8 -14.71 -1.32 4.14
N ASP A 9 -15.58 -0.31 4.00
CA ASP A 9 -16.89 -0.29 4.68
C ASP A 9 -17.80 -1.49 4.33
N PHE A 10 -17.68 -2.02 3.11
CA PHE A 10 -18.56 -3.11 2.64
C PHE A 10 -18.45 -4.39 3.46
N ILE A 11 -17.32 -4.64 4.15
CA ILE A 11 -17.15 -5.86 4.93
C ILE A 11 -18.00 -5.88 6.21
N ASN A 12 -18.49 -4.72 6.66
CA ASN A 12 -19.41 -4.63 7.80
C ASN A 12 -20.88 -4.79 7.40
N ASN A 13 -21.17 -4.91 6.11
CA ASN A 13 -22.51 -5.09 5.58
C ASN A 13 -22.61 -6.47 4.95
N TYR A 14 -23.29 -7.41 5.62
CA TYR A 14 -23.43 -8.79 5.15
C TYR A 14 -23.98 -8.88 3.72
N THR A 15 -24.99 -8.08 3.37
CA THR A 15 -25.54 -8.07 2.01
C THR A 15 -24.52 -7.61 0.97
N ALA A 16 -23.71 -6.60 1.28
CA ALA A 16 -22.67 -6.12 0.37
C ALA A 16 -21.51 -7.12 0.26
N LEU A 17 -21.14 -7.76 1.38
CA LEU A 17 -20.11 -8.79 1.45
C LEU A 17 -20.50 -10.04 0.66
N ASP A 18 -21.72 -10.55 0.87
CA ASP A 18 -22.24 -11.72 0.14
C ASP A 18 -22.30 -11.43 -1.36
N LYS A 19 -22.77 -10.23 -1.75
CA LYS A 19 -22.77 -9.79 -3.15
C LYS A 19 -21.35 -9.73 -3.74
N HIS A 20 -20.35 -9.32 -2.96
CA HIS A 20 -18.96 -9.28 -3.44
C HIS A 20 -18.44 -10.66 -3.84
N TYR A 21 -18.86 -11.71 -3.12
CA TYR A 21 -18.42 -13.09 -3.33
C TYR A 21 -19.46 -13.97 -4.03
N GLU A 22 -20.56 -13.41 -4.56
CA GLU A 22 -21.70 -14.16 -5.11
C GLU A 22 -21.32 -15.14 -6.24
N LYS A 23 -20.27 -14.81 -7.00
CA LYS A 23 -19.76 -15.64 -8.11
C LYS A 23 -18.79 -16.74 -7.67
N LEU A 24 -18.38 -16.75 -6.40
CA LEU A 24 -17.44 -17.74 -5.87
C LEU A 24 -18.24 -18.84 -5.15
N ASN A 25 -18.48 -19.95 -5.84
CA ASN A 25 -19.28 -21.06 -5.32
C ASN A 25 -18.43 -22.30 -5.00
N PHE A 26 -18.33 -22.64 -3.72
CA PHE A 26 -17.65 -23.82 -3.22
C PHE A 26 -18.64 -24.89 -2.77
N THR A 27 -18.36 -26.14 -3.07
CA THR A 27 -19.14 -27.30 -2.61
C THR A 27 -18.27 -28.20 -1.75
N SER A 28 -18.89 -29.06 -0.93
CA SER A 28 -18.18 -30.03 -0.10
C SER A 28 -17.37 -31.06 -0.89
N ASP A 29 -17.68 -31.21 -2.18
CA ASP A 29 -17.03 -32.17 -3.08
C ASP A 29 -15.81 -31.58 -3.80
N ASP A 30 -15.57 -30.27 -3.67
CA ASP A 30 -14.43 -29.61 -4.30
C ASP A 30 -13.11 -30.11 -3.69
N SER A 31 -12.18 -30.55 -4.55
CA SER A 31 -10.82 -30.79 -4.12
C SER A 31 -10.09 -29.47 -3.87
N TYR A 32 -8.94 -29.51 -3.19
CA TYR A 32 -8.08 -28.33 -3.05
C TYR A 32 -7.72 -27.70 -4.40
N PHE A 33 -7.53 -28.51 -5.45
CA PHE A 33 -7.28 -28.01 -6.80
C PHE A 33 -8.49 -27.26 -7.37
N ASP A 34 -9.70 -27.77 -7.16
CA ASP A 34 -10.93 -27.11 -7.60
C ASP A 34 -11.13 -25.77 -6.89
N LEU A 35 -10.87 -25.71 -5.58
CA LEU A 35 -10.90 -24.47 -4.80
C LEU A 35 -9.94 -23.43 -5.38
N LEU A 36 -8.67 -23.79 -5.59
CA LEU A 36 -7.68 -22.88 -6.17
C LEU A 36 -8.06 -22.41 -7.56
N ARG A 37 -8.51 -23.32 -8.42
CA ARG A 37 -8.95 -23.00 -9.78
C ARG A 37 -10.11 -22.01 -9.76
N LYS A 38 -11.12 -22.23 -8.92
CA LYS A 38 -12.30 -21.35 -8.78
C LYS A 38 -11.90 -19.96 -8.30
N VAL A 39 -11.04 -19.86 -7.29
CA VAL A 39 -10.52 -18.57 -6.79
C VAL A 39 -9.75 -17.83 -7.88
N LEU A 40 -8.87 -18.52 -8.61
CA LEU A 40 -8.09 -17.91 -9.68
C LEU A 40 -8.98 -17.37 -10.80
N MET A 41 -9.96 -18.18 -11.26
CA MET A 41 -10.90 -17.76 -12.30
C MET A 41 -11.74 -16.56 -11.86
N TRP A 42 -12.27 -16.58 -10.63
CA TRP A 42 -13.04 -15.47 -10.06
C TRP A 42 -12.20 -14.19 -9.96
N SER A 43 -10.97 -14.28 -9.43
CA SER A 43 -10.07 -13.13 -9.29
C SER A 43 -9.76 -12.53 -10.66
N GLN A 44 -9.51 -13.36 -11.66
CA GLN A 44 -9.21 -12.91 -13.01
C GLN A 44 -10.42 -12.25 -13.68
N GLU A 45 -11.62 -12.83 -13.55
CA GLU A 45 -12.87 -12.24 -14.07
C GLU A 45 -13.14 -10.88 -13.42
N LYS A 46 -12.94 -10.76 -12.10
CA LYS A 46 -13.11 -9.51 -11.37
C LYS A 46 -12.21 -8.40 -11.93
N GLU A 47 -10.92 -8.67 -12.15
CA GLU A 47 -10.00 -7.69 -12.75
C GLU A 47 -10.38 -7.33 -14.20
N PHE A 48 -10.87 -8.29 -15.00
CA PHE A 48 -11.37 -8.00 -16.33
C PHE A 48 -12.62 -7.10 -16.33
N LEU A 49 -13.54 -7.34 -15.39
CA LEU A 49 -14.74 -6.52 -15.24
C LEU A 49 -14.42 -5.13 -14.72
N ARG A 50 -13.43 -5.01 -13.83
CA ARG A 50 -12.96 -3.74 -13.28
C ARG A 50 -12.49 -2.76 -14.36
N MET A 51 -11.94 -3.24 -15.47
CA MET A 51 -11.56 -2.38 -16.61
C MET A 51 -12.74 -1.64 -17.27
N LYS A 52 -13.98 -2.07 -17.04
CA LYS A 52 -15.19 -1.42 -17.55
C LYS A 52 -15.75 -0.36 -16.61
N GLU A 53 -15.28 -0.34 -15.36
CA GLU A 53 -15.76 0.55 -14.32
C GLU A 53 -14.81 1.76 -14.16
N PRO A 54 -15.31 2.88 -13.61
CA PRO A 54 -14.45 3.99 -13.23
C PRO A 54 -13.40 3.59 -12.20
N PHE A 55 -12.25 4.25 -12.22
CA PHE A 55 -11.19 4.02 -11.25
C PHE A 55 -11.61 4.43 -9.83
N ASP A 56 -11.76 3.45 -8.94
CA ASP A 56 -12.08 3.70 -7.54
C ASP A 56 -10.82 4.00 -6.72
N LYS A 57 -10.65 5.28 -6.38
CA LYS A 57 -9.53 5.75 -5.54
C LYS A 57 -9.64 5.37 -4.06
N ARG A 58 -10.80 4.87 -3.60
CA ARG A 58 -11.04 4.49 -2.20
C ARG A 58 -10.96 2.98 -1.98
N GLU A 59 -10.74 2.20 -3.04
CA GLU A 59 -10.57 0.76 -2.92
C GLU A 59 -9.31 0.43 -2.13
N PHE A 60 -9.46 -0.45 -1.13
CA PHE A 60 -8.35 -1.07 -0.40
C PHE A 60 -7.66 -2.10 -1.30
N GLU A 61 -6.35 -1.98 -1.48
CA GLU A 61 -5.56 -2.87 -2.33
C GLU A 61 -5.17 -4.18 -1.64
N VAL A 62 -5.29 -4.20 -0.31
CA VAL A 62 -4.82 -5.27 0.55
C VAL A 62 -5.89 -5.68 1.55
N SER A 63 -5.81 -6.93 2.00
CA SER A 63 -6.69 -7.43 3.06
C SER A 63 -6.49 -6.63 4.36
N PRO A 64 -7.57 -6.36 5.12
CA PRO A 64 -7.50 -5.79 6.46
C PRO A 64 -6.58 -6.54 7.43
N ALA A 65 -6.34 -7.82 7.20
CA ALA A 65 -5.52 -8.67 8.05
C ALA A 65 -4.00 -8.49 7.85
N VAL A 66 -3.58 -7.74 6.83
CA VAL A 66 -2.15 -7.50 6.54
C VAL A 66 -1.51 -6.65 7.64
N VAL A 67 -0.34 -7.06 8.12
CA VAL A 67 0.49 -6.28 9.05
C VAL A 67 1.52 -5.49 8.24
N ASN A 68 1.06 -4.44 7.58
CA ASN A 68 1.89 -3.53 6.80
C ASN A 68 1.15 -2.19 6.59
N ALA A 69 1.76 -1.23 5.90
CA ALA A 69 1.10 -0.02 5.41
C ALA A 69 1.58 0.28 3.98
N PHE A 70 0.82 1.11 3.25
CA PHE A 70 1.07 1.35 1.82
C PHE A 70 0.69 2.77 1.38
N TYR A 71 1.43 3.29 0.41
CA TYR A 71 1.07 4.45 -0.41
C TYR A 71 0.87 4.04 -1.86
N SER A 72 -0.22 4.49 -2.48
CA SER A 72 -0.54 4.25 -3.89
C SER A 72 -0.50 5.58 -4.66
N PRO A 73 0.50 5.81 -5.53
CA PRO A 73 0.68 7.09 -6.24
C PRO A 73 -0.51 7.49 -7.10
N GLU A 74 -1.06 6.55 -7.87
CA GLU A 74 -2.20 6.76 -8.78
C GLU A 74 -3.51 7.11 -8.07
N LYS A 75 -3.63 6.74 -6.79
CA LYS A 75 -4.76 7.12 -5.94
C LYS A 75 -4.46 8.35 -5.10
N ASN A 76 -3.18 8.73 -4.96
CA ASN A 76 -2.66 9.61 -3.93
C ASN A 76 -3.29 9.22 -2.56
N ALA A 77 -3.15 7.94 -2.19
CA ALA A 77 -3.85 7.36 -1.05
C ALA A 77 -2.90 6.61 -0.11
N LEU A 78 -3.17 6.71 1.18
CA LEU A 78 -2.51 5.95 2.24
C LEU A 78 -3.44 4.84 2.71
N THR A 79 -2.93 3.62 2.85
CA THR A 79 -3.69 2.47 3.35
C THR A 79 -3.03 1.87 4.58
N PHE A 80 -3.75 1.88 5.70
CA PHE A 80 -3.36 1.29 6.97
C PHE A 80 -4.37 0.20 7.37
N PRO A 81 -4.16 -1.06 6.97
CA PRO A 81 -5.01 -2.18 7.36
C PRO A 81 -5.11 -2.36 8.88
N ALA A 82 -6.20 -2.96 9.34
CA ALA A 82 -6.43 -3.22 10.77
C ALA A 82 -5.34 -4.10 11.40
N GLY A 83 -4.62 -4.91 10.60
CA GLY A 83 -3.53 -5.76 11.05
C GLY A 83 -2.35 -4.99 11.65
N ILE A 84 -1.96 -3.84 11.08
CA ILE A 84 -0.86 -3.02 11.62
C ILE A 84 -1.30 -2.13 12.80
N LEU A 85 -2.60 -1.86 12.95
CA LEU A 85 -3.14 -0.97 13.99
C LEU A 85 -3.30 -1.67 15.35
N LYS A 86 -2.28 -2.43 15.75
CA LYS A 86 -2.23 -3.23 16.98
C LYS A 86 -0.83 -3.16 17.60
N PRO A 87 -0.63 -3.59 18.85
CA PRO A 87 0.71 -3.72 19.43
C PRO A 87 1.64 -4.57 18.53
N PRO A 88 2.91 -4.18 18.37
CA PRO A 88 3.61 -3.09 19.06
C PRO A 88 3.43 -1.69 18.43
N PHE A 89 2.78 -1.58 17.27
CA PHE A 89 2.72 -0.33 16.51
C PHE A 89 1.76 0.70 17.11
N PHE A 90 0.59 0.24 17.56
CA PHE A 90 -0.44 1.12 18.10
C PHE A 90 -1.22 0.48 19.25
N SER A 91 -1.48 1.25 20.30
CA SER A 91 -2.53 0.98 21.28
C SER A 91 -3.12 2.29 21.79
N GLY A 92 -4.44 2.31 22.01
CA GLY A 92 -5.11 3.42 22.70
C GLY A 92 -4.63 3.62 24.14
N THR A 93 -3.98 2.62 24.75
CA THR A 93 -3.45 2.68 26.11
C THR A 93 -1.98 3.10 26.20
N TYR A 94 -1.25 3.16 25.07
CA TYR A 94 0.16 3.52 25.08
C TYR A 94 0.38 5.02 25.33
N PRO A 95 1.49 5.41 26.01
CA PRO A 95 1.92 6.80 26.02
C PRO A 95 2.05 7.31 24.58
N LYS A 96 1.62 8.55 24.33
CA LYS A 96 1.64 9.15 22.99
C LYS A 96 2.98 8.99 22.30
N MET A 97 4.09 9.18 23.02
CA MET A 97 5.45 9.04 22.48
C MET A 97 5.72 7.67 21.85
N VAL A 98 5.14 6.59 22.40
CA VAL A 98 5.28 5.23 21.86
C VAL A 98 4.50 5.12 20.55
N ASN A 99 3.25 5.59 20.52
CA ASN A 99 2.46 5.61 19.29
C ASN A 99 3.11 6.48 18.21
N TYR A 100 3.67 7.65 18.55
CA TYR A 100 4.37 8.50 17.59
C TYR A 100 5.66 7.88 17.07
N GLY A 101 6.45 7.23 17.93
CA GLY A 101 7.68 6.55 17.52
C GLY A 101 7.45 5.28 16.70
N ALA A 102 6.31 4.61 16.90
CA ALA A 102 5.93 3.41 16.17
C ALA A 102 5.01 3.74 14.99
N ILE A 103 3.67 3.66 15.16
CA ILE A 103 2.75 3.92 14.04
C ILE A 103 2.90 5.32 13.43
N GLY A 104 3.30 6.33 14.21
CA GLY A 104 3.56 7.68 13.70
C GLY A 104 4.74 7.73 12.71
N ALA A 105 5.81 6.97 12.97
CA ALA A 105 6.93 6.84 12.04
C ALA A 105 6.52 6.11 10.75
N VAL A 106 5.67 5.08 10.87
CA VAL A 106 5.10 4.38 9.69
C VAL A 106 4.21 5.34 8.88
N ILE A 107 3.36 6.14 9.53
CA ILE A 107 2.55 7.15 8.84
C ILE A 107 3.45 8.15 8.09
N GLY A 108 4.52 8.63 8.74
CA GLY A 108 5.50 9.50 8.10
C GLY A 108 6.19 8.85 6.90
N HIS A 109 6.50 7.56 6.99
CA HIS A 109 7.08 6.77 5.90
C HIS A 109 6.15 6.73 4.69
N GLU A 110 4.89 6.33 4.87
CA GLU A 110 3.92 6.26 3.77
C GLU A 110 3.61 7.63 3.16
N VAL A 111 3.54 8.70 3.97
CA VAL A 111 3.40 10.07 3.45
C VAL A 111 4.61 10.45 2.59
N THR A 112 5.81 10.02 2.98
CA THR A 112 7.05 10.33 2.24
C THR A 112 7.11 9.60 0.91
N HIS A 113 6.48 8.43 0.76
CA HIS A 113 6.36 7.76 -0.54
C HIS A 113 5.63 8.62 -1.59
N GLY A 114 4.77 9.56 -1.19
CA GLY A 114 4.19 10.54 -2.12
C GLY A 114 5.19 11.53 -2.73
N PHE A 115 6.42 11.57 -2.20
CA PHE A 115 7.45 12.51 -2.59
C PHE A 115 8.83 11.85 -2.76
N ASP A 116 8.90 10.52 -2.74
CA ASP A 116 10.12 9.81 -3.09
C ASP A 116 10.38 9.87 -4.61
N ASP A 117 11.41 9.17 -5.09
CA ASP A 117 11.79 9.20 -6.50
C ASP A 117 10.70 8.72 -7.46
N GLN A 118 9.77 7.87 -7.01
CA GLN A 118 8.63 7.40 -7.80
C GLN A 118 7.40 8.28 -7.58
N GLY A 119 7.00 8.49 -6.33
CA GLY A 119 5.79 9.25 -5.99
C GLY A 119 5.88 10.71 -6.40
N SER A 120 7.07 11.33 -6.37
CA SER A 120 7.26 12.72 -6.81
C SER A 120 6.94 12.95 -8.29
N GLN A 121 6.81 11.91 -9.09
CA GLN A 121 6.45 11.99 -10.51
C GLN A 121 4.93 12.12 -10.73
N TYR A 122 4.13 11.91 -9.69
CA TYR A 122 2.68 11.96 -9.73
C TYR A 122 2.16 13.27 -9.14
N ASP A 123 1.19 13.89 -9.79
CA ASP A 123 0.52 15.09 -9.27
C ASP A 123 -0.43 14.77 -8.11
N LYS A 124 -1.08 15.80 -7.55
CA LYS A 124 -2.04 15.66 -6.45
C LYS A 124 -3.24 14.75 -6.77
N ASP A 125 -3.55 14.57 -8.05
CA ASP A 125 -4.68 13.78 -8.53
C ASP A 125 -4.24 12.36 -8.93
N GLY A 126 -2.96 12.03 -8.77
CA GLY A 126 -2.40 10.71 -9.08
C GLY A 126 -2.07 10.52 -10.56
N ASN A 127 -1.93 11.59 -11.33
CA ASN A 127 -1.50 11.50 -12.73
C ASN A 127 0.02 11.56 -12.83
N LEU A 128 0.61 10.70 -13.65
CA LEU A 128 2.03 10.79 -14.00
C LEU A 128 2.27 12.05 -14.85
N LEU A 129 2.72 13.12 -14.20
CA LEU A 129 2.85 14.45 -14.78
C LEU A 129 3.97 15.21 -14.08
N ASN A 130 4.90 15.79 -14.85
CA ASN A 130 5.92 16.64 -14.24
C ASN A 130 5.30 17.95 -13.73
N TRP A 131 5.19 18.08 -12.42
CA TRP A 131 4.70 19.27 -11.71
C TRP A 131 5.83 20.07 -11.05
N TRP A 132 7.09 19.67 -11.26
CA TRP A 132 8.25 20.36 -10.71
C TRP A 132 8.71 21.48 -11.64
N ASN A 133 9.14 22.59 -11.06
CA ASN A 133 10.06 23.49 -11.75
C ASN A 133 11.49 22.93 -11.73
N VAL A 134 12.31 23.39 -12.67
CA VAL A 134 13.68 22.87 -12.89
C VAL A 134 14.55 23.01 -11.63
N ASP A 135 14.50 24.16 -10.95
CA ASP A 135 15.34 24.42 -9.78
C ASP A 135 15.00 23.49 -8.61
N SER A 136 13.71 23.24 -8.39
CA SER A 136 13.22 22.37 -7.32
C SER A 136 13.57 20.91 -7.60
N TYR A 137 13.43 20.46 -8.86
CA TYR A 137 13.84 19.11 -9.26
C TYR A 137 15.35 18.91 -9.10
N ASN A 138 16.18 19.87 -9.51
CA ASN A 138 17.63 19.81 -9.31
C ASN A 138 17.99 19.76 -7.81
N GLY A 139 17.28 20.53 -6.98
CA GLY A 139 17.43 20.50 -5.54
C GLY A 139 17.04 19.15 -4.91
N PHE A 140 15.99 18.50 -5.43
CA PHE A 140 15.57 17.16 -5.02
C PHE A 140 16.62 16.12 -5.43
N ALA A 141 17.03 16.11 -6.70
CA ALA A 141 18.04 15.18 -7.24
C ALA A 141 19.36 15.25 -6.45
N LYS A 142 19.83 16.45 -6.10
CA LYS A 142 21.03 16.64 -5.28
C LYS A 142 20.92 16.02 -3.88
N ARG A 143 19.75 16.11 -3.25
CA ARG A 143 19.51 15.54 -1.90
C ARG A 143 19.37 14.02 -1.97
N LYS A 144 18.68 13.51 -2.99
CA LYS A 144 18.55 12.08 -3.25
C LYS A 144 19.93 11.41 -3.38
N GLU A 145 20.86 12.06 -4.08
CA GLU A 145 22.23 11.57 -4.26
C GLU A 145 22.96 11.33 -2.93
N CYS A 146 22.71 12.14 -1.90
CA CYS A 146 23.30 11.92 -0.58
C CYS A 146 22.85 10.59 0.05
N ILE A 147 21.56 10.24 -0.09
CA ILE A 147 20.99 9.00 0.42
C ILE A 147 21.48 7.80 -0.39
N ILE A 148 21.58 7.93 -1.72
CA ILE A 148 22.17 6.90 -2.59
C ILE A 148 23.58 6.57 -2.13
N ASN A 149 24.42 7.60 -1.91
CA ASN A 149 25.80 7.42 -1.46
C ASN A 149 25.90 6.81 -0.06
N GLN A 150 25.06 7.26 0.89
CA GLN A 150 25.01 6.70 2.23
C GLN A 150 24.75 5.19 2.20
N TYR A 151 23.66 4.76 1.58
CA TYR A 151 23.27 3.35 1.60
C TYR A 151 24.18 2.49 0.71
N SER A 152 24.71 3.03 -0.39
CA SER A 152 25.67 2.32 -1.24
C SER A 152 27.00 2.00 -0.54
N SER A 153 27.29 2.67 0.58
CA SER A 153 28.45 2.37 1.42
C SER A 153 28.24 1.16 2.33
N TYR A 154 26.99 0.72 2.55
CA TYR A 154 26.68 -0.39 3.44
C TYR A 154 26.92 -1.75 2.80
N VAL A 155 27.45 -2.67 3.60
CA VAL A 155 27.61 -4.08 3.27
C VAL A 155 26.64 -4.87 4.15
N VAL A 156 25.89 -5.78 3.55
CA VAL A 156 24.97 -6.65 4.28
C VAL A 156 25.79 -7.53 5.22
N PRO A 157 25.53 -7.51 6.55
CA PRO A 157 26.31 -8.27 7.51
C PRO A 157 26.46 -9.75 7.12
N ASN A 158 27.67 -10.29 7.31
CA ASN A 158 28.04 -11.67 6.96
C ASN A 158 27.99 -12.00 5.46
N THR A 159 28.07 -10.99 4.58
CA THR A 159 28.15 -11.18 3.13
C THR A 159 29.08 -10.14 2.51
N ASP A 160 29.47 -10.35 1.25
CA ASP A 160 30.15 -9.33 0.42
C ASP A 160 29.16 -8.47 -0.39
N TYR A 161 27.84 -8.63 -0.16
CA TYR A 161 26.82 -7.89 -0.90
C TYR A 161 26.71 -6.46 -0.38
N LYS A 162 27.06 -5.51 -1.26
CA LYS A 162 26.74 -4.10 -1.03
C LYS A 162 25.27 -3.82 -1.28
N VAL A 163 24.67 -3.00 -0.43
CA VAL A 163 23.33 -2.46 -0.69
C VAL A 163 23.43 -1.60 -1.95
N LYS A 164 22.71 -1.97 -3.01
CA LYS A 164 22.66 -1.18 -4.25
C LYS A 164 21.41 -0.32 -4.22
N ASN A 165 21.55 0.96 -3.89
CA ASN A 165 20.47 1.92 -4.07
C ASN A 165 20.45 2.40 -5.54
N LYS A 166 19.26 2.53 -6.09
CA LYS A 166 18.98 3.14 -7.41
C LYS A 166 18.26 4.46 -7.21
#